data_AF-A0A8C1SL39-F1
#
_entry.id   AF-A0A8C1SL39-F1
#
_cell.length_a   1.000
_cell.length_b   1.000
_cell.length_c   1.000
_cell.angle_alpha   90.00
_cell.angle_beta   90.00
_cell.angle_gamma   90.00
#
_symmetry.space_group_name_H-M   'P 1'
#
loop_
_entity.id
_entity.type
_entity.pdbx_description
1 polymer ?
#
loop_
_entity_poly.entity_id
_entity_poly.type
_entity_poly.pdbx_seq_one_letter_code
_entity_poly.pdbx_strand_id
1 'polypeptide(L)'
;MIHFIYLSRRTKWILAVLGSVFTLMFVLVGCGLFFPYSADPSSPQTCVCFQHITRRFHSLNGSLQSSDSGFCINNQDYTGMQHITPYIPQINDSICTLCQEQLPYYGCDDSWYLPAPEVSPKAPLEFQLLSRQETEWGTIKMTFEVKGPSHMSLYLRPHAGVSLSSWSFGGGTPGFNLSGKYFVFYSHGLDAAAWNFWFEIQVDASPDEGWISLAISAHYFSGSDGRSEQLESLLKRFPAWVFPASWISTYHMYRY
;
A
#
# COMPACT_ATOMS: atom_id res chain seq x y z
N MET A 1 14.80 -33.78 -43.42
CA MET A 1 15.21 -32.71 -42.47
C MET A 1 15.99 -31.66 -43.27
N ILE A 2 15.31 -30.61 -43.72
CA ILE A 2 15.91 -29.60 -44.61
C ILE A 2 16.89 -28.76 -43.77
N HIS A 3 18.18 -28.89 -44.05
CA HIS A 3 19.20 -27.97 -43.56
C HIS A 3 18.96 -26.59 -44.18
N PHE A 4 18.29 -25.70 -43.44
CA PHE A 4 18.02 -24.31 -43.81
C PHE A 4 19.29 -23.46 -44.11
N ILE A 5 20.48 -24.04 -43.93
CA ILE A 5 21.78 -23.37 -44.00
C ILE A 5 22.25 -23.14 -45.45
N TYR A 6 21.71 -23.85 -46.44
CA TYR A 6 22.32 -23.93 -47.78
C TYR A 6 21.66 -23.11 -48.91
N LEU A 7 20.61 -22.32 -48.65
CA LEU A 7 19.93 -21.56 -49.72
C LEU A 7 20.46 -20.13 -49.93
N SER A 8 21.31 -19.61 -49.05
CA SER A 8 21.94 -18.28 -49.18
C SER A 8 23.45 -18.41 -49.34
N ARG A 9 23.99 -17.99 -50.49
CA ARG A 9 25.42 -17.94 -50.78
C ARG A 9 26.22 -17.03 -49.83
N ARG A 10 25.52 -16.22 -49.00
CA ARG A 10 26.09 -15.26 -48.04
C ARG A 10 25.69 -15.51 -46.58
N THR A 11 25.13 -16.67 -46.22
CA THR A 11 24.74 -16.98 -44.83
C THR A 11 25.88 -16.76 -43.83
N LYS A 12 27.12 -17.11 -44.18
CA LYS A 12 28.31 -16.88 -43.34
C LYS A 12 28.54 -15.40 -43.01
N TRP A 13 28.34 -14.51 -43.98
CA TRP A 13 28.44 -13.06 -43.78
C TRP A 13 27.30 -12.52 -42.91
N ILE A 14 26.07 -13.00 -43.15
CA ILE A 14 24.91 -12.62 -42.35
C ILE A 14 25.11 -13.03 -40.88
N LEU A 15 25.56 -14.27 -40.64
CA LEU A 15 25.87 -14.78 -39.30
C LEU A 15 27.01 -13.99 -38.62
N ALA A 16 28.06 -13.63 -39.36
CA ALA A 16 29.16 -12.83 -38.82
C ALA A 16 28.71 -11.42 -38.41
N VAL A 17 27.87 -10.77 -39.22
CA VAL A 17 27.30 -9.45 -38.90
C VAL A 17 26.38 -9.54 -37.69
N LEU A 18 25.45 -10.49 -37.66
CA LEU A 18 24.55 -10.71 -36.53
C LEU A 18 25.32 -11.00 -35.23
N GLY A 19 26.34 -11.86 -35.30
CA GLY A 19 27.21 -12.17 -34.16
C GLY A 19 27.99 -10.96 -33.65
N SER A 20 28.49 -10.11 -34.56
CA SER A 20 29.17 -8.86 -34.21
C SER A 20 28.22 -7.88 -33.53
N VAL A 21 27.03 -7.64 -34.10
CA VAL A 21 26.01 -6.75 -33.52
C VAL A 21 25.56 -7.27 -32.16
N PHE A 22 25.32 -8.58 -32.03
CA PHE A 22 24.96 -9.20 -30.76
C PHE A 22 26.06 -9.01 -29.70
N THR A 23 27.32 -9.28 -30.05
CA THR A 23 28.45 -9.14 -29.13
C THR A 23 28.61 -7.69 -28.68
N LEU A 24 28.51 -6.73 -29.61
CA LEU A 24 28.55 -5.31 -29.30
C LEU A 24 27.42 -4.92 -28.34
N MET A 25 26.17 -5.28 -28.66
CA MET A 25 25.02 -4.97 -27.81
C MET A 25 25.15 -5.62 -26.43
N PHE A 26 25.62 -6.86 -26.36
CA PHE A 26 25.85 -7.56 -25.10
C PHE A 26 26.88 -6.83 -24.22
N VAL A 27 28.00 -6.37 -24.81
CA VAL A 27 29.00 -5.57 -24.08
C VAL A 27 28.40 -4.25 -23.62
N LEU A 28 27.67 -3.54 -24.48
CA LEU A 28 27.05 -2.25 -24.12
C LEU A 28 26.04 -2.39 -22.97
N VAL A 29 25.19 -3.43 -23.02
CA VAL A 29 24.24 -3.76 -21.94
C VAL A 29 24.99 -4.18 -20.66
N GLY A 30 26.00 -5.04 -20.77
CA GLY A 30 26.80 -5.50 -19.63
C GLY A 30 27.59 -4.38 -18.95
N CYS A 31 28.01 -3.36 -19.70
CA CYS A 31 28.62 -2.15 -19.15
C CYS A 31 27.61 -1.17 -18.53
N GLY A 32 26.31 -1.46 -18.59
CA GLY A 32 25.27 -0.59 -18.04
C GLY A 32 25.02 0.68 -18.85
N LEU A 33 25.48 0.77 -20.10
CA LEU A 33 25.27 1.97 -20.94
C LEU A 33 23.79 2.23 -21.28
N PHE A 34 22.95 1.20 -21.16
CA PHE A 34 21.50 1.30 -21.31
C PHE A 34 20.77 1.26 -19.96
N PHE A 35 21.47 1.49 -18.85
CA PHE A 35 20.81 1.64 -17.55
C PHE A 35 19.89 2.87 -17.60
N PRO A 36 18.59 2.71 -17.32
CA PRO A 36 17.61 3.76 -17.63
C PRO A 36 17.58 4.90 -16.62
N TYR A 37 18.25 4.78 -15.46
CA TYR A 37 18.18 5.75 -14.37
C TYR A 37 19.50 6.48 -14.14
N SER A 38 19.41 7.73 -13.66
CA SER A 38 20.59 8.52 -13.30
C SER A 38 20.29 9.47 -12.15
N ALA A 39 21.32 9.86 -11.41
CA ALA A 39 21.23 10.88 -10.37
C ALA A 39 21.15 12.30 -10.94
N ASP A 40 21.41 12.48 -12.24
CA ASP A 40 21.25 13.75 -12.94
C ASP A 40 19.77 14.17 -12.94
N PRO A 41 19.41 15.36 -12.43
CA PRO A 41 18.04 15.87 -12.43
C PRO A 41 17.39 15.98 -13.81
N SER A 42 18.20 16.05 -14.88
CA SER A 42 17.71 16.07 -16.27
C SER A 42 17.43 14.68 -16.85
N SER A 43 17.78 13.62 -16.11
CA SER A 43 17.60 12.23 -16.50
C SER A 43 16.48 11.55 -15.71
N PRO A 44 15.92 10.44 -16.20
CA PRO A 44 14.91 9.69 -15.47
C PRO A 44 15.44 9.14 -14.13
N GLN A 45 14.59 9.22 -13.11
CA GLN A 45 14.79 8.56 -11.80
C GLN A 45 13.68 7.56 -11.59
N THR A 46 13.96 6.48 -10.85
CA THR A 46 12.91 5.56 -10.42
C THR A 46 12.28 6.07 -9.12
N CYS A 47 10.95 6.09 -9.05
CA CYS A 47 10.24 6.53 -7.85
C CYS A 47 9.93 5.33 -6.96
N VAL A 48 10.43 5.36 -5.72
CA VAL A 48 10.18 4.32 -4.72
C VAL A 48 9.41 4.92 -3.56
N CYS A 49 8.27 4.31 -3.24
CA CYS A 49 7.44 4.67 -2.11
C CYS A 49 7.95 4.01 -0.83
N PHE A 50 8.10 4.80 0.23
CA PHE A 50 8.53 4.36 1.56
C PHE A 50 7.51 4.79 2.60
N GLN A 51 6.75 3.83 3.09
CA GLN A 51 5.76 4.06 4.12
C GLN A 51 6.25 3.46 5.43
N HIS A 52 6.62 4.30 6.41
CA HIS A 52 6.88 3.82 7.77
C HIS A 52 5.54 3.69 8.49
N ILE A 53 5.05 2.46 8.66
CA ILE A 53 3.72 2.16 9.18
C ILE A 53 3.80 1.53 10.57
N THR A 54 2.91 1.97 11.46
CA THR A 54 2.53 1.22 12.67
C THR A 54 1.08 0.79 12.57
N ARG A 55 0.82 -0.51 12.74
CA ARG A 55 -0.51 -1.10 12.64
C ARG A 55 -0.96 -1.61 14.00
N ARG A 56 -2.21 -1.31 14.35
CA ARG A 56 -2.86 -1.73 15.61
C ARG A 56 -4.18 -2.41 15.29
N PHE A 57 -4.37 -3.60 15.86
CA PHE A 57 -5.54 -4.42 15.65
C PHE A 57 -6.29 -4.56 16.96
N HIS A 58 -7.54 -4.11 16.99
CA HIS A 58 -8.39 -4.08 18.16
C HIS A 58 -9.44 -5.21 18.09
N SER A 59 -9.74 -5.79 19.25
CA SER A 59 -10.82 -6.78 19.41
C SER A 59 -12.20 -6.13 19.58
N LEU A 60 -13.26 -6.94 19.66
CA LEU A 60 -14.66 -6.50 19.79
C LEU A 60 -14.95 -5.62 21.01
N ASN A 61 -14.19 -5.82 22.09
CA ASN A 61 -14.25 -5.01 23.31
C ASN A 61 -13.42 -3.71 23.21
N GLY A 62 -12.81 -3.42 22.06
CA GLY A 62 -11.92 -2.27 21.83
C GLY A 62 -10.48 -2.44 22.33
N SER A 63 -10.14 -3.53 23.04
CA SER A 63 -8.77 -3.74 23.53
C SER A 63 -7.79 -4.03 22.39
N LEU A 64 -6.54 -3.63 22.54
CA LEU A 64 -5.48 -3.93 21.59
C LEU A 64 -5.17 -5.44 21.62
N GLN A 65 -5.44 -6.13 20.51
CA GLN A 65 -5.18 -7.56 20.34
C GLN A 65 -3.74 -7.82 19.86
N SER A 66 -3.28 -7.04 18.89
CA SER A 66 -1.93 -7.14 18.33
C SER A 66 -1.50 -5.81 17.69
N SER A 67 -0.19 -5.64 17.54
CA SER A 67 0.40 -4.52 16.83
C SER A 67 1.70 -4.92 16.16
N ASP A 68 2.01 -4.27 15.05
CA ASP A 68 3.30 -4.40 14.37
C ASP A 68 3.74 -3.07 13.76
N SER A 69 4.99 -2.99 13.33
CA SER A 69 5.51 -1.82 12.65
C SER A 69 6.68 -2.16 11.72
N GLY A 70 6.77 -1.42 10.62
CA GLY A 70 7.76 -1.65 9.59
C GLY A 70 7.72 -0.63 8.48
N PHE A 71 8.63 -0.79 7.53
CA PHE A 71 8.65 -0.08 6.26
C PHE A 71 7.95 -0.90 5.21
N CYS A 72 6.95 -0.30 4.58
CA CYS A 72 6.35 -0.82 3.37
C CYS A 72 6.96 -0.09 2.20
N ILE A 73 7.65 -0.86 1.37
CA ILE A 73 8.47 -0.36 0.27
C ILE A 73 7.85 -0.86 -1.02
N ASN A 74 7.55 0.06 -1.92
CA ASN A 74 6.98 -0.29 -3.22
C ASN A 74 7.71 0.49 -4.31
N ASN A 75 8.27 -0.23 -5.29
CA ASN A 75 8.81 0.40 -6.48
C ASN A 75 7.69 0.62 -7.49
N GLN A 76 7.51 1.87 -7.93
CA GLN A 76 6.50 2.24 -8.92
C GLN A 76 6.91 1.87 -10.36
N ASP A 77 8.13 1.37 -10.53
CA ASP A 77 8.66 0.93 -11.81
C ASP A 77 8.40 -0.57 -12.07
N TYR A 78 8.14 -0.92 -13.34
CA TYR A 78 7.92 -2.29 -13.79
C TYR A 78 9.11 -3.23 -13.54
N THR A 79 10.31 -2.67 -13.35
CA THR A 79 11.53 -3.40 -13.00
C THR A 79 11.53 -3.94 -11.56
N GLY A 80 10.57 -3.52 -10.72
CA GLY A 80 10.49 -3.94 -9.32
C GLY A 80 11.78 -3.63 -8.56
N MET A 81 12.19 -4.50 -7.63
CA MET A 81 13.39 -4.26 -6.82
C MET A 81 14.69 -4.79 -7.43
N GLN A 82 14.69 -5.22 -8.70
CA GLN A 82 15.85 -5.89 -9.31
C GLN A 82 17.14 -5.04 -9.28
N HIS A 83 17.03 -3.74 -9.51
CA HIS A 83 18.16 -2.80 -9.54
C HIS A 83 18.54 -2.27 -8.15
N ILE A 84 17.67 -2.46 -7.15
CA ILE A 84 17.84 -1.95 -5.79
C ILE A 84 18.39 -3.03 -4.85
N THR A 85 17.92 -4.27 -4.98
CA THR A 85 18.33 -5.42 -4.15
C THR A 85 19.86 -5.56 -4.00
N PRO A 86 20.69 -5.33 -5.03
CA PRO A 86 22.15 -5.37 -4.88
C PRO A 86 22.72 -4.35 -3.89
N TYR A 87 22.06 -3.20 -3.69
CA TYR A 87 22.46 -2.17 -2.73
C TYR A 87 21.88 -2.43 -1.34
N ILE A 88 20.68 -3.02 -1.28
CA ILE A 88 19.93 -3.27 -0.04
C ILE A 88 19.43 -4.71 -0.06
N PRO A 89 20.29 -5.69 0.25
CA PRO A 89 19.97 -7.11 0.10
C PRO A 89 18.90 -7.61 1.06
N GLN A 90 18.57 -6.83 2.11
CA GLN A 90 17.45 -7.14 3.00
C GLN A 90 16.11 -7.03 2.27
N ILE A 91 16.02 -6.22 1.22
CA ILE A 91 14.80 -6.07 0.42
C ILE A 91 14.86 -7.04 -0.75
N ASN A 92 14.35 -8.24 -0.52
CA ASN A 92 14.28 -9.31 -1.50
C ASN A 92 12.92 -10.01 -1.42
N ASP A 93 12.65 -10.92 -2.35
CA ASP A 93 11.32 -11.53 -2.51
C ASP A 93 10.84 -12.35 -1.29
N SER A 94 11.74 -12.72 -0.35
CA SER A 94 11.34 -13.43 0.88
C SER A 94 10.57 -12.56 1.87
N ILE A 95 10.69 -11.23 1.77
CA ILE A 95 9.99 -10.28 2.66
C ILE A 95 8.82 -9.56 1.95
N CYS A 96 8.43 -10.04 0.76
CA CYS A 96 7.26 -9.55 0.07
C CYS A 96 6.01 -9.90 0.88
N THR A 97 5.14 -8.92 1.12
CA THR A 97 3.93 -9.13 1.90
C THR A 97 2.89 -9.88 1.10
N LEU A 98 2.54 -11.07 1.59
CA LEU A 98 1.39 -11.82 1.10
C LEU A 98 0.11 -11.16 1.60
N CYS A 99 -0.80 -10.86 0.68
CA CYS A 99 -2.10 -10.29 1.00
C CYS A 99 -2.89 -11.27 1.90
N GLN A 100 -3.21 -10.85 3.12
CA GLN A 100 -4.01 -11.67 4.03
C GLN A 100 -5.50 -11.46 3.75
N GLU A 101 -6.16 -12.50 3.25
CA GLU A 101 -7.56 -12.46 2.78
C GLU A 101 -8.55 -11.95 3.84
N GLN A 102 -8.23 -12.17 5.12
CA GLN A 102 -9.11 -11.89 6.27
C GLN A 102 -9.15 -10.41 6.69
N LEU A 103 -8.26 -9.55 6.19
CA LEU A 103 -8.18 -8.14 6.60
C LEU A 103 -8.84 -7.22 5.56
N PRO A 104 -9.52 -6.13 6.00
CA PRO A 104 -10.10 -5.15 5.08
C PRO A 104 -9.03 -4.46 4.22
N TYR A 105 -7.81 -4.30 4.74
CA TYR A 105 -6.63 -3.85 4.00
C TYR A 105 -5.38 -4.15 4.83
N TYR A 106 -4.29 -4.64 4.22
CA TYR A 106 -3.07 -4.97 4.95
C TYR A 106 -2.18 -3.74 5.21
N GLY A 107 -2.39 -2.62 4.51
CA GLY A 107 -1.52 -1.45 4.59
C GLY A 107 -0.39 -1.43 3.58
N CYS A 108 -0.02 -2.62 3.06
CA CYS A 108 1.23 -2.88 2.34
C CYS A 108 1.06 -3.99 1.29
N ASP A 109 -0.08 -4.01 0.59
CA ASP A 109 -0.32 -5.00 -0.45
C ASP A 109 0.72 -4.85 -1.57
N ASP A 110 1.19 -5.97 -2.13
CA ASP A 110 2.20 -6.02 -3.20
C ASP A 110 3.45 -5.17 -2.93
N SER A 111 3.90 -5.16 -1.66
CA SER A 111 5.03 -4.37 -1.18
C SER A 111 6.06 -5.26 -0.49
N TRP A 112 7.26 -4.74 -0.27
CA TRP A 112 8.24 -5.38 0.63
C TRP A 112 8.06 -4.82 2.04
N TYR A 113 8.04 -5.68 3.05
CA TYR A 113 7.86 -5.28 4.45
C TYR A 113 9.13 -5.54 5.26
N LEU A 114 9.79 -4.46 5.69
CA LEU A 114 10.97 -4.53 6.55
C LEU A 114 10.59 -4.11 7.97
N PRO A 115 10.66 -5.00 8.99
CA PRO A 115 10.33 -4.63 10.37
C PRO A 115 11.15 -3.44 10.88
N ALA A 116 10.50 -2.55 11.63
CA ALA A 116 11.09 -1.33 12.16
C ALA A 116 10.41 -0.94 13.50
N PRO A 117 11.08 -0.14 14.36
CA PRO A 117 10.46 0.40 15.57
C PRO A 117 9.21 1.23 15.27
N GLU A 118 8.23 1.20 16.17
CA GLU A 118 6.98 1.93 15.97
C GLU A 118 7.16 3.45 15.85
N VAL A 119 6.24 4.05 15.09
CA VAL A 119 6.11 5.50 14.91
C VAL A 119 4.92 6.01 15.72
N SER A 120 5.14 7.14 16.39
CA SER A 120 4.11 7.84 17.16
C SER A 120 4.05 9.30 16.71
N PRO A 121 3.21 9.63 15.71
CA PRO A 121 2.94 11.02 15.32
C PRO A 121 2.55 11.88 16.53
N LYS A 122 2.95 13.16 16.54
CA LYS A 122 2.59 14.08 17.63
C LYS A 122 1.09 14.39 17.66
N ALA A 123 0.47 14.45 16.49
CA ALA A 123 -0.98 14.53 16.34
C ALA A 123 -1.53 13.16 15.88
N PRO A 124 -1.79 12.22 16.82
CA PRO A 124 -2.25 10.88 16.46
C PRO A 124 -3.68 10.90 15.89
N LEU A 125 -4.04 9.81 15.22
CA LEU A 125 -5.40 9.53 14.81
C LEU A 125 -6.28 9.30 16.05
N GLU A 126 -7.34 10.09 16.18
CA GLU A 126 -8.42 9.90 17.14
C GLU A 126 -9.61 9.27 16.40
N PHE A 127 -10.09 8.12 16.87
CA PHE A 127 -11.22 7.43 16.26
C PHE A 127 -12.17 6.89 17.32
N GLN A 128 -13.46 7.14 17.14
CA GLN A 128 -14.48 6.73 18.10
C GLN A 128 -15.80 6.34 17.44
N LEU A 129 -16.46 5.34 18.02
CA LEU A 129 -17.86 5.02 17.76
C LEU A 129 -18.73 5.93 18.64
N LEU A 130 -19.50 6.83 18.03
CA LEU A 130 -20.39 7.76 18.73
C LEU A 130 -21.72 7.11 19.12
N SER A 131 -22.29 6.30 18.23
CA SER A 131 -23.59 5.67 18.49
C SER A 131 -23.77 4.38 17.69
N ARG A 132 -24.56 3.47 18.27
CA ARG A 132 -25.05 2.24 17.66
C ARG A 132 -26.53 2.14 17.96
N GLN A 133 -27.36 2.16 16.93
CA GLN A 133 -28.82 2.20 17.06
C GLN A 133 -29.46 1.24 16.06
N GLU A 134 -30.46 0.49 16.52
CA GLU A 134 -31.32 -0.29 15.62
C GLU A 134 -32.38 0.66 15.03
N THR A 135 -32.56 0.61 13.73
CA THR A 135 -33.54 1.44 13.02
C THR A 135 -34.91 0.76 13.01
N GLU A 136 -35.95 1.52 12.68
CA GLU A 136 -37.32 1.01 12.56
C GLU A 136 -37.46 -0.09 11.48
N TRP A 137 -36.51 -0.17 10.54
CA TRP A 137 -36.47 -1.17 9.48
C TRP A 137 -35.64 -2.41 9.84
N GLY A 138 -35.17 -2.54 11.08
CA GLY A 138 -34.35 -3.67 11.53
C GLY A 138 -32.90 -3.65 11.02
N THR A 139 -32.43 -2.50 10.50
CA THR A 139 -31.00 -2.30 10.21
C THR A 139 -30.29 -1.75 11.44
N ILE A 140 -28.97 -1.89 11.50
CA ILE A 140 -28.16 -1.27 12.54
C ILE A 140 -27.40 -0.08 11.96
N LYS A 141 -27.63 1.10 12.53
CA LYS A 141 -26.90 2.32 12.23
C LYS A 141 -25.75 2.52 13.21
N MET A 142 -24.54 2.64 12.69
CA MET A 142 -23.34 2.98 13.45
C MET A 142 -22.79 4.33 13.00
N THR A 143 -22.60 5.24 13.96
CA THR A 143 -22.05 6.58 13.70
C THR A 143 -20.68 6.71 14.34
N PHE A 144 -19.74 7.26 13.60
CA PHE A 144 -18.33 7.37 13.96
C PHE A 144 -17.86 8.80 13.83
N GLU A 145 -16.82 9.11 14.61
CA GLU A 145 -16.05 10.32 14.46
C GLU A 145 -14.57 9.97 14.33
N VAL A 146 -13.89 10.62 13.39
CA VAL A 146 -12.46 10.50 13.20
C VAL A 146 -11.80 11.86 13.05
N LYS A 147 -10.67 12.05 13.72
CA LYS A 147 -9.84 13.23 13.61
C LYS A 147 -8.40 12.81 13.43
N GLY A 148 -7.73 13.35 12.42
CA GLY A 148 -6.39 12.90 12.04
C GLY A 148 -5.74 13.82 11.01
N PRO A 149 -4.72 13.33 10.29
CA PRO A 149 -4.00 14.12 9.30
C PRO A 149 -4.85 14.35 8.03
N SER A 150 -4.33 15.22 7.15
CA SER A 150 -4.97 15.64 5.91
C SER A 150 -5.31 14.53 4.92
N HIS A 151 -4.77 13.32 5.10
CA HIS A 151 -5.00 12.18 4.22
C HIS A 151 -5.32 10.95 5.08
N MET A 152 -6.54 10.44 4.94
CA MET A 152 -7.01 9.25 5.65
C MET A 152 -7.73 8.31 4.68
N SER A 153 -7.55 7.02 4.88
CA SER A 153 -8.18 5.96 4.11
C SER A 153 -8.99 5.08 5.05
N LEU A 154 -10.28 4.92 4.76
CA LEU A 154 -11.19 4.07 5.50
C LEU A 154 -11.51 2.82 4.68
N TYR A 155 -11.41 1.67 5.33
CA TYR A 155 -11.69 0.37 4.76
C TYR A 155 -12.76 -0.32 5.59
N LEU A 156 -13.84 -0.73 4.95
CA LEU A 156 -14.94 -1.43 5.60
C LEU A 156 -15.12 -2.80 4.96
N ARG A 157 -15.17 -3.84 5.80
CA ARG A 157 -15.46 -5.21 5.40
C ARG A 157 -16.62 -5.74 6.25
N PRO A 158 -17.82 -5.89 5.68
CA PRO A 158 -18.89 -6.66 6.30
C PRO A 158 -18.47 -8.12 6.49
N HIS A 159 -18.88 -8.73 7.60
CA HIS A 159 -18.67 -10.16 7.83
C HIS A 159 -19.77 -11.00 7.18
N ALA A 160 -19.61 -12.33 7.19
CA ALA A 160 -20.58 -13.23 6.58
C ALA A 160 -21.98 -13.03 7.17
N GLY A 161 -23.00 -12.90 6.30
CA GLY A 161 -24.37 -12.62 6.71
C GLY A 161 -24.65 -11.16 7.06
N VAL A 162 -23.72 -10.24 6.79
CA VAL A 162 -23.90 -8.80 6.97
C VAL A 162 -23.68 -8.09 5.64
N SER A 163 -24.54 -7.12 5.32
CA SER A 163 -24.40 -6.28 4.13
C SER A 163 -24.58 -4.80 4.47
N LEU A 164 -23.91 -3.92 3.72
CA LEU A 164 -24.07 -2.47 3.87
C LEU A 164 -25.35 -2.05 3.12
N SER A 165 -26.32 -1.49 3.82
CA SER A 165 -27.56 -1.01 3.22
C SER A 165 -27.44 0.44 2.78
N SER A 166 -26.95 1.32 3.65
CA SER A 166 -26.79 2.75 3.37
C SER A 166 -25.63 3.38 4.15
N TRP A 167 -25.26 4.62 3.81
CA TRP A 167 -24.10 5.31 4.38
C TRP A 167 -24.21 6.83 4.24
N SER A 168 -23.35 7.59 4.92
CA SER A 168 -23.35 9.05 4.89
C SER A 168 -22.58 9.69 3.73
N PHE A 169 -21.94 8.91 2.84
CA PHE A 169 -21.01 9.44 1.83
C PHE A 169 -21.63 9.77 0.48
N GLY A 170 -22.90 9.45 0.27
CA GLY A 170 -23.62 9.75 -0.96
C GLY A 170 -24.86 8.89 -1.14
N GLY A 171 -25.56 9.11 -2.26
CA GLY A 171 -26.70 8.29 -2.64
C GLY A 171 -26.28 6.93 -3.17
N GLY A 172 -26.97 5.88 -2.71
CA GLY A 172 -26.75 4.48 -3.14
C GLY A 172 -25.64 3.77 -2.35
N THR A 173 -25.68 2.45 -2.38
CA THR A 173 -24.61 1.60 -1.83
C THR A 173 -23.47 1.56 -2.85
N PRO A 174 -22.22 1.86 -2.46
CA PRO A 174 -21.09 1.76 -3.36
C PRO A 174 -20.98 0.32 -3.87
N GLY A 175 -20.55 0.13 -5.12
CA GLY A 175 -20.18 -1.19 -5.60
C GLY A 175 -19.03 -1.75 -4.75
N PHE A 176 -19.10 -3.03 -4.40
CA PHE A 176 -17.95 -3.73 -3.83
C PHE A 176 -16.78 -3.69 -4.83
N ASN A 177 -15.55 -3.64 -4.34
CA ASN A 177 -14.43 -4.07 -5.18
C ASN A 177 -14.54 -5.59 -5.43
N LEU A 178 -13.68 -6.15 -6.30
CA LEU A 178 -13.63 -7.59 -6.61
C LEU A 178 -13.46 -8.50 -5.37
N SER A 179 -13.21 -7.94 -4.19
CA SER A 179 -12.94 -8.63 -2.93
C SER A 179 -14.00 -8.41 -1.83
N GLY A 180 -15.15 -7.80 -2.14
CA GLY A 180 -16.22 -7.59 -1.15
C GLY A 180 -15.92 -6.52 -0.08
N LYS A 181 -14.99 -5.61 -0.36
CA LYS A 181 -14.53 -4.57 0.57
C LYS A 181 -14.94 -3.18 0.05
N TYR A 182 -15.21 -2.27 0.98
CA TYR A 182 -15.49 -0.87 0.70
C TYR A 182 -14.28 0.00 1.07
N PHE A 183 -14.02 1.00 0.25
CA PHE A 183 -12.90 1.93 0.41
C PHE A 183 -13.39 3.36 0.27
N VAL A 184 -13.01 4.20 1.22
CA VAL A 184 -13.26 5.65 1.20
C VAL A 184 -11.95 6.36 1.45
N PHE A 185 -11.58 7.24 0.53
CA PHE A 185 -10.45 8.13 0.70
C PHE A 185 -10.95 9.51 1.13
N TYR A 186 -10.43 10.01 2.24
CA TYR A 186 -10.75 11.32 2.79
C TYR A 186 -9.50 12.18 2.79
N SER A 187 -9.60 13.36 2.19
CA SER A 187 -8.55 14.37 2.25
C SER A 187 -9.10 15.75 2.55
N HIS A 188 -8.30 16.57 3.23
CA HIS A 188 -8.68 17.93 3.62
C HIS A 188 -7.49 18.89 3.68
N GLY A 189 -7.78 20.19 3.77
CA GLY A 189 -6.78 21.25 3.98
C GLY A 189 -6.24 21.31 5.41
N LEU A 190 -5.53 22.38 5.77
CA LEU A 190 -4.87 22.50 7.08
C LEU A 190 -5.85 22.57 8.27
N ASP A 191 -7.03 23.14 8.07
CA ASP A 191 -8.05 23.29 9.10
C ASP A 191 -9.30 22.49 8.70
N ALA A 192 -9.54 21.38 9.41
CA ALA A 192 -10.73 20.58 9.24
C ALA A 192 -11.25 20.11 10.60
N ALA A 193 -12.57 20.16 10.73
CA ALA A 193 -13.26 19.57 11.87
C ALA A 193 -13.12 18.03 11.84
N ALA A 194 -13.39 17.40 12.98
CA ALA A 194 -13.49 15.96 13.05
C ALA A 194 -14.55 15.46 12.06
N TRP A 195 -14.17 14.45 11.29
CA TRP A 195 -15.01 13.86 10.26
C TRP A 195 -16.00 12.91 10.91
N ASN A 196 -17.29 13.27 10.81
CA ASN A 196 -18.41 12.50 11.31
C ASN A 196 -19.08 11.75 10.15
N PHE A 197 -19.24 10.43 10.30
CA PHE A 197 -19.84 9.58 9.27
C PHE A 197 -20.61 8.41 9.87
N TRP A 198 -21.46 7.77 9.06
CA TRP A 198 -22.23 6.62 9.52
C TRP A 198 -22.42 5.57 8.42
N PHE A 199 -22.64 4.33 8.88
CA PHE A 199 -23.04 3.18 8.07
C PHE A 199 -24.32 2.58 8.62
N GLU A 200 -25.17 2.09 7.73
CA GLU A 200 -26.28 1.21 8.08
C GLU A 200 -26.04 -0.16 7.49
N ILE A 201 -26.16 -1.19 8.33
CA ILE A 201 -25.94 -2.57 7.95
C ILE A 201 -27.22 -3.38 8.13
N GLN A 202 -27.45 -4.30 7.20
CA GLN A 202 -28.44 -5.36 7.29
C GLN A 202 -27.75 -6.61 7.83
N VAL A 203 -28.36 -7.25 8.82
CA VAL A 203 -27.82 -8.44 9.50
C VAL A 203 -28.78 -9.61 9.29
N ASP A 204 -28.35 -10.59 8.50
CA ASP A 204 -29.09 -11.84 8.26
C ASP A 204 -28.64 -12.96 9.20
N ALA A 205 -27.39 -12.87 9.68
CA ALA A 205 -26.81 -13.74 10.69
C ALA A 205 -25.87 -12.94 11.59
N SER A 206 -25.78 -13.30 12.88
CA SER A 206 -24.87 -12.66 13.84
C SER A 206 -23.60 -13.50 14.01
N PRO A 207 -22.52 -13.26 13.24
CA PRO A 207 -21.25 -13.95 13.39
C PRO A 207 -20.55 -13.65 14.73
N ASP A 208 -19.81 -14.63 15.24
CA ASP A 208 -19.03 -14.51 16.49
C ASP A 208 -17.91 -13.45 16.41
N GLU A 209 -17.45 -13.12 15.21
CA GLU A 209 -16.36 -12.16 14.96
C GLU A 209 -16.82 -10.68 14.96
N GLY A 210 -18.10 -10.41 15.25
CA GLY A 210 -18.74 -9.10 15.06
C GLY A 210 -19.33 -8.95 13.66
N TRP A 211 -20.08 -7.90 13.41
CA TRP A 211 -20.74 -7.63 12.14
C TRP A 211 -19.81 -7.02 11.08
N ILE A 212 -18.89 -6.15 11.48
CA ILE A 212 -18.00 -5.44 10.55
C ILE A 212 -16.56 -5.37 11.07
N SER A 213 -15.61 -5.41 10.14
CA SER A 213 -14.24 -4.94 10.35
C SER A 213 -14.08 -3.58 9.70
N LEU A 214 -13.71 -2.58 10.50
CA LEU A 214 -13.47 -1.22 10.05
C LEU A 214 -12.02 -0.85 10.32
N ALA A 215 -11.30 -0.42 9.29
CA ALA A 215 -9.92 0.03 9.43
C ALA A 215 -9.74 1.45 8.90
N ILE A 216 -8.90 2.22 9.60
CA ILE A 216 -8.52 3.56 9.20
C ILE A 216 -7.00 3.64 9.13
N SER A 217 -6.49 4.06 7.97
CA SER A 217 -5.10 4.40 7.75
C SER A 217 -4.96 5.91 7.67
N ALA A 218 -4.16 6.48 8.56
CA ALA A 218 -3.84 7.89 8.59
C ALA A 218 -2.44 8.11 8.00
N HIS A 219 -2.32 8.98 7.00
CA HIS A 219 -1.10 9.22 6.24
C HIS A 219 -0.56 10.63 6.54
N TYR A 220 0.63 10.69 7.11
CA TYR A 220 1.30 11.93 7.52
C TYR A 220 2.33 12.32 6.45
N PHE A 221 1.90 13.09 5.45
CA PHE A 221 2.76 13.49 4.33
C PHE A 221 3.60 14.75 4.62
N SER A 222 3.21 15.57 5.59
CA SER A 222 3.81 16.88 5.83
C SER A 222 4.11 17.11 7.31
N GLY A 223 4.96 18.11 7.58
CA GLY A 223 5.36 18.48 8.93
C GLY A 223 6.30 17.47 9.59
N SER A 224 6.48 17.61 10.91
CA SER A 224 7.37 16.71 11.66
C SER A 224 6.82 15.29 11.77
N ASP A 225 5.50 15.13 11.68
CA ASP A 225 4.83 13.85 11.86
C ASP A 225 4.96 12.92 10.64
N GLY A 226 5.42 13.43 9.50
CA GLY A 226 5.73 12.63 8.32
C GLY A 226 7.15 12.06 8.27
N ARG A 227 7.96 12.26 9.33
CA ARG A 227 9.40 11.93 9.33
C ARG A 227 9.78 11.15 10.59
N SER A 228 10.70 10.20 10.45
CA SER A 228 11.30 9.47 11.58
C SER A 228 12.78 9.22 11.30
N GLU A 229 13.59 9.11 12.35
CA GLU A 229 15.04 8.87 12.21
C GLU A 229 15.34 7.56 11.49
N GLN A 230 14.52 6.53 11.74
CA GLN A 230 14.66 5.21 11.11
C GLN A 230 14.35 5.27 9.61
N LEU A 231 13.31 6.02 9.22
CA LEU A 231 12.98 6.23 7.81
C LEU A 231 14.11 6.98 7.11
N GLU A 232 14.55 8.10 7.67
CA GLU A 232 15.65 8.91 7.13
C GLU A 232 16.96 8.12 7.02
N SER A 233 17.24 7.24 7.98
CA SER A 233 18.39 6.33 7.95
C SER A 233 18.29 5.31 6.81
N LEU A 234 17.10 4.74 6.58
CA LEU A 234 16.86 3.83 5.47
C LEU A 234 17.04 4.52 4.11
N LEU A 235 16.44 5.70 3.94
CA LEU A 235 16.50 6.45 2.68
C LEU A 235 17.93 6.76 2.24
N LYS A 236 18.83 7.08 3.18
CA LYS A 236 20.25 7.35 2.90
C LYS A 236 21.02 6.17 2.32
N ARG A 237 20.49 4.95 2.41
CA ARG A 237 21.11 3.74 1.87
C ARG A 237 20.76 3.50 0.41
N PHE A 238 19.74 4.18 -0.12
CA PHE A 238 19.32 4.02 -1.50
C PHE A 238 20.26 4.75 -2.46
N PRO A 239 20.43 4.24 -3.69
CA PRO A 239 21.22 4.92 -4.71
C PRO A 239 20.65 6.30 -5.07
N ALA A 240 21.52 7.23 -5.47
CA ALA A 240 21.13 8.61 -5.78
C ALA A 240 20.23 8.76 -7.03
N TRP A 241 20.12 7.73 -7.87
CA TRP A 241 19.19 7.67 -9.00
C TRP A 241 17.77 7.22 -8.63
N VAL A 242 17.55 6.93 -7.33
CA VAL A 242 16.22 6.66 -6.76
C VAL A 242 15.65 7.95 -6.20
N PHE A 243 14.43 8.27 -6.59
CA PHE A 243 13.63 9.32 -5.97
C PHE A 243 12.79 8.71 -4.83
N PRO A 244 13.04 9.06 -3.56
CA PRO A 244 12.27 8.52 -2.44
C PRO A 244 11.00 9.34 -2.19
N ALA A 245 9.84 8.72 -2.41
CA ALA A 245 8.55 9.24 -1.95
C ALA A 245 8.24 8.63 -0.58
N SER A 246 8.46 9.37 0.51
CA SER A 246 8.40 8.80 1.86
C SER A 246 7.44 9.50 2.80
N TRP A 247 6.74 8.74 3.66
CA TRP A 247 5.85 9.28 4.70
C TRP A 247 5.71 8.32 5.88
N ILE A 248 5.12 8.81 6.97
CA ILE A 248 4.69 8.02 8.12
C ILE A 248 3.20 7.73 8.00
N SER A 249 2.78 6.57 8.51
CA SER A 249 1.35 6.23 8.62
C SER A 249 1.04 5.43 9.88
N THR A 250 -0.20 5.58 10.33
CA THR A 250 -0.75 4.75 11.42
C THR A 250 -2.01 4.08 10.93
N TYR A 251 -2.14 2.78 11.17
CA TYR A 251 -3.31 2.00 10.79
C TYR A 251 -3.96 1.42 12.04
N HIS A 252 -5.27 1.59 12.14
CA HIS A 252 -6.06 1.05 13.24
C HIS A 252 -7.24 0.26 12.68
N MET A 253 -7.36 -1.01 13.07
CA MET A 253 -8.49 -1.86 12.73
C MET A 253 -9.31 -2.18 13.97
N TYR A 254 -10.62 -2.03 13.86
CA TYR A 254 -11.61 -2.34 14.89
C TYR A 254 -12.63 -3.35 14.37
N ARG A 255 -13.15 -4.17 15.27
CA ARG A 255 -14.28 -5.07 15.01
C ARG A 255 -15.48 -4.60 15.84
N TYR A 256 -16.67 -4.60 15.23
CA TYR A 256 -17.93 -4.18 15.85
C TYR A 256 -19.05 -5.16 15.60
#